data_AF-A0A2E9QY55-F1
#
_entry.id   AF-A0A2E9QY55-F1
#
_cell.length_a   1.000
_cell.length_b   1.000
_cell.length_c   1.000
_cell.angle_alpha   90.00
_cell.angle_beta   90.00
_cell.angle_gamma   90.00
#
_symmetry.space_group_name_H-M   'P 1'
#
loop_
_entity.id
_entity.type
_entity.pdbx_description
1 polymer ?
#
loop_
_entity_poly.entity_id
_entity_poly.type
_entity_poly.pdbx_seq_one_letter_code
_entity_poly.pdbx_strand_id
1 'polypeptide(L)'
;MRVKNHLKKVREERMMSKAELARRAGLSVLTIDRIERGERCRHSTKRKILEALGISIFDRDLVFPIDAEREAEQNTSPPKESPDTSAPSQEDTERSDS
;
A
#
# COMPACT_ATOMS: atom_id res chain seq x y z
N MET A 1 -7.28 7.97 -19.55
CA MET A 1 -6.70 6.62 -19.72
C MET A 1 -7.41 5.64 -18.82
N ARG A 2 -7.78 4.45 -19.33
CA ARG A 2 -8.32 3.35 -18.51
C ARG A 2 -7.19 2.40 -18.14
N VAL A 3 -7.19 1.97 -16.88
CA VAL A 3 -6.24 1.02 -16.28
C VAL A 3 -6.79 -0.39 -16.42
N LYS A 4 -5.97 -1.33 -16.87
CA LYS A 4 -6.35 -2.75 -16.94
C LYS A 4 -6.43 -3.29 -15.52
N ASN A 5 -7.52 -4.01 -15.23
CA ASN A 5 -7.70 -4.67 -13.94
C ASN A 5 -8.52 -5.94 -14.13
N HIS A 6 -8.37 -6.87 -13.19
CA HIS A 6 -9.10 -8.12 -13.15
C HIS A 6 -10.17 -8.15 -12.06
N LEU A 7 -10.51 -6.99 -11.48
CA LEU A 7 -11.39 -6.92 -10.32
C LEU A 7 -12.74 -7.58 -10.57
N LYS A 8 -13.36 -7.29 -11.72
CA LYS A 8 -14.64 -7.89 -12.11
C LYS A 8 -14.56 -9.42 -12.16
N LYS A 9 -13.51 -9.95 -12.80
CA LYS A 9 -13.28 -11.39 -12.96
C LYS A 9 -13.11 -12.06 -11.61
N VAL A 10 -12.19 -11.56 -10.77
CA VAL A 10 -11.92 -12.12 -9.43
C VAL A 10 -13.15 -12.04 -8.53
N ARG A 11 -13.94 -10.96 -8.64
CA ARG A 11 -15.20 -10.83 -7.90
C ARG A 11 -16.21 -11.91 -8.32
N GLU A 12 -16.36 -12.13 -9.63
CA GLU A 12 -17.31 -13.11 -10.18
C GLU A 12 -16.89 -14.55 -9.90
N GLU A 13 -15.58 -14.86 -9.96
CA GLU A 13 -15.03 -16.17 -9.58
C GLU A 13 -15.32 -16.52 -8.11
N ARG A 14 -15.44 -15.50 -7.25
CA ARG A 14 -15.79 -15.65 -5.82
C ARG A 14 -17.29 -15.53 -5.56
N MET A 15 -18.13 -15.54 -6.60
CA MET A 15 -19.59 -15.42 -6.50
C MET A 15 -20.06 -14.18 -5.73
N MET A 16 -19.25 -13.11 -5.74
CA MET A 16 -19.51 -11.91 -4.94
C MET A 16 -20.24 -10.86 -5.78
N SER A 17 -21.28 -10.23 -5.24
CA SER A 17 -21.94 -9.10 -5.92
C SER A 17 -21.14 -7.80 -5.77
N LYS A 18 -21.36 -6.82 -6.67
CA LYS A 18 -20.72 -5.48 -6.53
C LYS A 18 -21.06 -4.82 -5.19
N ALA A 19 -22.31 -4.96 -4.76
CA ALA A 19 -22.79 -4.41 -3.50
C ALA A 19 -22.14 -5.10 -2.29
N GLU A 20 -21.91 -6.40 -2.37
CA GLU A 20 -21.23 -7.14 -1.32
C GLU A 20 -19.76 -6.76 -1.21
N LEU A 21 -19.04 -6.71 -2.32
CA LEU A 21 -17.64 -6.26 -2.34
C LEU A 21 -17.53 -4.84 -1.77
N ALA A 22 -18.41 -3.94 -2.17
CA ALA A 22 -18.46 -2.57 -1.69
C ALA A 22 -18.65 -2.51 -0.16
N ARG A 23 -19.60 -3.28 0.39
CA ARG A 23 -19.82 -3.37 1.84
C ARG A 23 -18.60 -3.90 2.58
N ARG A 24 -18.00 -5.00 2.11
CA ARG A 24 -16.80 -5.60 2.72
C ARG A 24 -15.60 -4.64 2.69
N ALA A 25 -15.44 -3.88 1.61
CA ALA A 25 -14.35 -2.93 1.46
C ALA A 25 -14.62 -1.56 2.13
N GLY A 26 -15.82 -1.31 2.66
CA GLY A 26 -16.22 0.01 3.16
C GLY A 26 -16.18 1.09 2.07
N LEU A 27 -16.64 0.75 0.86
CA LEU A 27 -16.69 1.62 -0.32
C LEU A 27 -18.12 1.73 -0.85
N SER A 28 -18.37 2.72 -1.70
CA SER A 28 -19.63 2.79 -2.44
C SER A 28 -19.66 1.80 -3.60
N VAL A 29 -20.85 1.29 -3.95
CA VAL A 29 -21.03 0.44 -5.13
C VAL A 29 -20.58 1.13 -6.42
N LEU A 30 -20.81 2.45 -6.49
CA LEU A 30 -20.36 3.29 -7.61
C LEU A 30 -18.82 3.32 -7.72
N THR A 31 -18.11 3.37 -6.60
CA THR A 31 -16.64 3.31 -6.58
C THR A 31 -16.14 1.99 -7.15
N ILE A 32 -16.76 0.86 -6.77
CA ILE A 32 -16.41 -0.45 -7.33
C ILE A 32 -16.70 -0.50 -8.84
N ASP A 33 -17.86 -0.01 -9.28
CA ASP A 33 -18.24 0.00 -10.70
C ASP A 33 -17.25 0.80 -11.56
N ARG A 34 -16.83 1.97 -11.09
CA ARG A 34 -15.81 2.81 -11.75
C ARG A 34 -14.47 2.08 -11.87
N ILE A 35 -14.03 1.43 -10.80
CA ILE A 35 -12.75 0.69 -10.79
C ILE A 35 -12.81 -0.50 -11.74
N GLU A 36 -13.91 -1.27 -11.75
CA GLU A 36 -14.09 -2.38 -12.72
C GLU A 36 -14.06 -1.90 -14.17
N ARG A 37 -14.51 -0.67 -14.45
CA ARG A 37 -14.44 -0.04 -15.77
C ARG A 37 -13.04 0.47 -16.14
N GLY A 38 -12.09 0.40 -15.23
CA GLY A 38 -10.70 0.81 -15.42
C GLY A 38 -10.40 2.25 -15.00
N GLU A 39 -11.22 2.87 -14.14
CA GLU A 39 -10.86 4.16 -13.57
C GLU A 39 -9.72 4.03 -12.55
N ARG A 40 -8.82 5.03 -12.52
CA ARG A 40 -7.73 5.09 -11.55
C ARG A 40 -8.30 5.28 -10.14
N CYS A 41 -7.72 4.58 -9.17
CA CYS A 41 -8.06 4.72 -7.76
C CYS A 41 -6.80 4.82 -6.90
N ARG A 42 -6.96 5.32 -5.67
CA ARG A 42 -5.87 5.49 -4.71
C ARG A 42 -5.37 4.12 -4.21
N HIS A 43 -4.10 4.05 -3.81
CA HIS A 43 -3.53 2.84 -3.20
C HIS A 43 -4.30 2.37 -1.96
N SER A 44 -4.84 3.30 -1.16
CA SER A 44 -5.70 2.99 -0.02
C SER A 44 -6.98 2.25 -0.44
N THR A 45 -7.57 2.61 -1.57
CA THR A 45 -8.75 1.93 -2.14
C THR A 45 -8.40 0.54 -2.63
N LYS A 46 -7.27 0.39 -3.33
CA LYS A 46 -6.78 -0.93 -3.77
C LYS A 46 -6.58 -1.88 -2.59
N ARG A 47 -5.97 -1.41 -1.50
CA ARG A 47 -5.77 -2.19 -0.27
C ARG A 47 -7.08 -2.68 0.33
N LYS A 48 -8.06 -1.79 0.51
CA LYS A 48 -9.41 -2.16 1.02
C LYS A 48 -10.09 -3.22 0.16
N ILE A 49 -9.93 -3.14 -1.16
CA ILE A 49 -10.49 -4.12 -2.10
C ILE A 49 -9.79 -5.47 -1.96
N LEU A 50 -8.45 -5.48 -1.86
CA LEU A 50 -7.69 -6.72 -1.65
C LEU A 50 -8.08 -7.41 -0.34
N GLU A 51 -8.17 -6.65 0.76
CA GLU A 51 -8.62 -7.14 2.07
C GLU A 51 -10.04 -7.71 1.99
N ALA A 52 -10.96 -7.03 1.30
CA ALA A 52 -12.34 -7.49 1.12
C ALA A 52 -12.44 -8.78 0.27
N LEU A 53 -11.49 -8.98 -0.66
CA LEU A 53 -11.33 -10.20 -1.43
C LEU A 53 -10.55 -11.27 -0.67
N GLY A 54 -9.98 -10.99 0.50
CA GLY A 54 -9.11 -11.92 1.21
C GLY A 54 -7.84 -12.26 0.43
N ILE A 55 -7.30 -11.28 -0.31
CA ILE A 55 -6.05 -11.41 -1.08
C ILE A 55 -4.95 -10.64 -0.34
N SER A 56 -3.78 -11.26 -0.26
CA SER A 56 -2.60 -10.62 0.34
C SER A 56 -2.17 -9.40 -0.47
N ILE A 57 -1.58 -8.42 0.21
CA ILE A 57 -1.03 -7.22 -0.44
C ILE A 57 0.10 -7.58 -1.41
N PHE A 58 0.81 -8.68 -1.15
CA PHE A 58 1.87 -9.21 -2.01
C PHE A 58 1.32 -9.80 -3.32
N ASP A 59 0.09 -10.31 -3.31
CA ASP A 59 -0.58 -10.89 -4.48
C ASP A 59 -1.50 -9.88 -5.19
N ARG A 60 -1.25 -8.58 -4.98
CA ARG A 60 -2.05 -7.49 -5.57
C ARG A 60 -2.16 -7.61 -7.09
N ASP A 61 -1.12 -8.09 -7.75
CA ASP A 61 -1.02 -8.14 -9.21
C ASP A 61 -2.06 -9.09 -9.83
N LEU A 62 -2.63 -10.01 -9.04
CA LEU A 62 -3.78 -10.83 -9.44
C LEU A 62 -5.00 -9.96 -9.80
N VAL A 63 -5.24 -8.90 -9.03
CA VAL A 63 -6.42 -8.02 -9.18
C VAL A 63 -6.07 -6.76 -9.96
N PHE A 64 -4.93 -6.17 -9.63
CA PHE A 64 -4.44 -4.91 -10.17
C PHE A 64 -3.05 -5.15 -10.76
N PRO A 65 -2.94 -5.73 -11.98
CA PRO A 65 -1.67 -5.91 -12.64
C PRO A 65 -0.96 -4.57 -12.79
N ILE A 66 0.37 -4.59 -12.74
CA ILE A 66 1.20 -3.39 -12.88
C ILE A 66 1.03 -2.88 -14.31
N ASP A 67 0.16 -1.88 -14.49
CA ASP A 67 0.20 -1.05 -15.70
C ASP A 67 1.49 -0.23 -15.64
N ALA A 68 2.36 -0.45 -16.62
CA ALA A 68 3.79 -0.14 -16.71
C ALA A 68 4.22 1.35 -16.68
N GLU A 69 3.53 2.22 -15.96
CA GLU A 69 3.91 3.62 -15.81
C GLU A 69 4.16 3.97 -14.34
N ARG A 70 5.32 3.49 -13.89
CA ARG A 70 6.17 4.04 -12.82
C ARG A 70 5.55 4.17 -11.43
N GLU A 71 6.24 3.49 -10.52
CA GLU A 71 6.59 3.93 -9.16
C GLU A 71 7.22 5.35 -9.16
N ALA A 72 6.53 6.35 -9.68
CA ALA A 72 6.91 7.74 -9.51
C ALA A 72 6.25 8.23 -8.22
N GLU A 73 7.07 8.31 -7.16
CA GLU A 73 6.86 9.08 -5.93
C GLU A 73 6.05 8.42 -4.79
N GLN A 74 6.63 8.46 -3.59
CA GLN A 74 5.96 8.42 -2.27
C GLN A 74 5.89 7.10 -1.47
N ASN A 75 6.98 6.33 -1.36
CA ASN A 75 7.31 5.70 -0.06
C ASN A 75 8.76 5.20 0.04
N THR A 76 9.72 6.12 -0.13
CA THR A 76 10.93 6.13 0.70
C THR A 76 10.82 7.34 1.63
N SER A 77 10.12 7.20 2.75
CA SER A 77 10.47 8.06 3.89
C SER A 77 11.82 7.55 4.39
N PRO A 78 12.87 8.39 4.51
CA PRO A 78 14.08 8.02 5.21
C PRO A 78 13.72 7.52 6.62
N PRO A 79 14.44 6.54 7.18
CA PRO A 79 14.30 6.25 8.60
C PRO A 79 14.51 7.56 9.36
N LYS A 80 13.59 7.87 10.28
CA LYS A 80 13.77 8.96 11.23
C LYS A 80 15.00 8.65 12.07
N GLU A 81 16.15 9.17 11.69
CA GLU A 81 17.23 9.40 12.65
C GLU A 81 16.77 10.53 13.57
N SER A 82 16.24 10.13 14.71
CA SER A 82 16.06 11.03 15.85
C SER A 82 17.46 11.49 16.29
N PRO A 83 17.70 12.80 16.46
CA PRO A 83 18.95 13.30 16.99
C PRO A 83 18.91 13.13 18.50
N ASP A 84 19.60 12.12 19.05
CA ASP A 84 19.95 12.19 20.46
C ASP A 84 21.33 12.83 20.59
N THR A 85 21.26 14.14 20.80
CA THR A 85 22.39 14.95 21.24
C THR A 85 22.56 14.70 22.73
N SER A 86 23.56 13.93 23.10
CA SER A 86 24.02 13.87 24.50
C SER A 86 25.52 13.53 24.56
N ALA A 87 26.35 14.55 24.31
CA ALA A 87 27.61 14.70 25.05
C ALA A 87 27.28 15.23 26.48
N PRO A 88 28.20 15.29 27.47
CA PRO A 88 29.62 14.88 27.51
C PRO A 88 30.00 14.06 28.77
N SER A 89 31.20 13.47 28.85
CA SER A 89 32.02 13.37 30.09
C SER A 89 33.40 12.79 29.79
N GLN A 90 34.40 13.39 30.41
CA GLN A 90 35.83 13.14 30.30
C GLN A 90 36.23 11.85 31.04
N GLU A 91 37.23 11.12 30.53
CA GLU A 91 38.12 10.30 31.36
C GLU A 91 39.57 10.68 31.02
N ASP A 92 40.11 11.59 31.83
CA ASP A 92 41.54 11.79 31.95
C ASP A 92 42.13 10.50 32.54
N THR A 93 42.88 9.73 31.75
CA THR A 93 43.75 8.69 32.29
C THR A 93 45.18 9.23 32.28
N GLU A 94 45.66 9.57 33.48
CA GLU A 94 47.03 9.95 33.78
C GLU A 94 48.00 8.90 33.22
N ARG A 95 48.85 9.30 32.28
CA ARG A 95 50.06 8.55 31.95
C ARG A 95 51.21 9.11 32.78
N SER A 96 51.46 8.43 33.90
CA SER A 96 52.72 8.52 34.62
C SER A 96 53.84 8.00 33.71
N ASP A 97 54.84 8.82 33.42
CA ASP A 97 56.14 8.34 32.96
C ASP A 97 57.20 8.79 33.97
N SER A 98 58.05 7.83 34.33
CA SER A 98 59.14 7.90 35.29
C SER A 98 60.41 8.52 34.71
#